data_AF-A0A1V2DUL1-F1
#
_entry.id   AF-A0A1V2DUL1-F1
#
_cell.length_a   1.000
_cell.length_b   1.000
_cell.length_c   1.000
_cell.angle_alpha   90.00
_cell.angle_beta   90.00
_cell.angle_gamma   90.00
#
_symmetry.space_group_name_H-M   'P 1'
#
loop_
_entity.id
_entity.type
_entity.pdbx_description
1 polymer ?
#
loop_
_entity_poly.entity_id
_entity_poly.type
_entity_poly.pdbx_seq_one_letter_code
_entity_poly.pdbx_strand_id
1 'polypeptide(L)'
;MKKSILFLAAFSVSTFVVASNISSGDEMQPNYIHMNNEQVSKNFLKNKKMQRLHRQMTREAMSESGMEARLKMMTEEGRAYHEALERREKKTAG
;
A
#
# COMPACT_ATOMS: atom_id res chain seq x y z
N MET A 1 -3.80 6.78 64.26
CA MET A 1 -4.79 6.61 63.17
C MET A 1 -4.18 7.13 61.88
N LYS A 2 -4.33 6.36 60.79
CA LYS A 2 -3.54 6.47 59.54
C LYS A 2 -3.98 7.67 58.71
N LYS A 3 -3.03 8.43 58.15
CA LYS A 3 -3.30 9.55 57.24
C LYS A 3 -3.34 9.03 55.80
N SER A 4 -4.46 9.22 55.12
CA SER A 4 -4.65 8.82 53.73
C SER A 4 -4.21 9.97 52.81
N ILE A 5 -3.14 9.79 52.05
CA ILE A 5 -2.77 10.72 50.99
C ILE A 5 -3.40 10.18 49.70
N LEU A 6 -4.37 10.92 49.16
CA LEU A 6 -5.01 10.62 47.89
C LEU A 6 -4.11 11.13 46.76
N PHE A 7 -3.53 10.23 45.97
CA PHE A 7 -2.85 10.59 44.72
C PHE A 7 -3.86 10.49 43.57
N LEU A 8 -4.26 11.64 43.03
CA LEU A 8 -5.03 11.73 41.79
C LEU A 8 -4.04 11.80 40.62
N ALA A 9 -3.81 10.66 39.96
CA ALA A 9 -3.10 10.63 38.69
C ALA A 9 -4.07 10.98 37.56
N ALA A 10 -3.93 12.19 37.02
CA ALA A 10 -4.64 12.60 35.80
C ALA A 10 -3.97 11.94 34.59
N PHE A 11 -4.62 10.93 34.01
CA PHE A 11 -4.21 10.36 32.73
C PHE A 11 -4.63 11.32 31.61
N SER A 12 -3.68 12.02 30.99
CA SER A 12 -3.92 12.75 29.76
C SER A 12 -4.05 11.76 28.60
N VAL A 13 -5.26 11.62 28.06
CA VAL A 13 -5.47 10.90 26.80
C VAL A 13 -5.04 11.83 25.66
N SER A 14 -3.79 11.70 25.20
CA SER A 14 -3.37 12.35 23.96
C SER A 14 -4.09 11.69 22.78
N THR A 15 -5.10 12.36 22.26
CA THR A 15 -5.68 12.03 20.95
C THR A 15 -4.74 12.55 19.86
N PHE A 16 -3.82 11.70 19.38
CA PHE A 16 -3.10 11.99 18.15
C PHE A 16 -4.03 11.76 16.97
N VAL A 17 -4.61 12.84 16.44
CA VAL A 17 -5.28 12.81 15.13
C VAL A 17 -4.19 12.98 14.08
N VAL A 18 -3.68 11.87 13.56
CA VAL A 18 -2.82 11.88 12.37
C VAL A 18 -3.73 12.15 11.17
N ALA A 19 -3.90 13.42 10.84
CA ALA A 19 -4.46 13.84 9.57
C ALA A 19 -3.36 13.72 8.51
N SER A 20 -3.28 12.54 7.88
CA SER A 20 -2.48 12.33 6.68
C SER A 20 -3.10 13.14 5.54
N ASN A 21 -2.75 14.41 5.42
CA ASN A 21 -3.10 15.22 4.27
C ASN A 21 -2.16 14.86 3.12
N ILE A 22 -2.42 13.72 2.48
CA ILE A 22 -1.86 13.40 1.17
C ILE A 22 -2.71 14.17 0.16
N SER A 23 -2.51 15.48 0.10
CA SER A 23 -2.88 16.27 -1.07
C SER A 23 -1.75 16.14 -2.09
N SER A 24 -1.71 15.00 -2.77
CA SER A 24 -0.95 14.86 -4.00
C SER A 24 -1.92 15.03 -5.17
N GLY A 25 -2.41 16.26 -5.31
CA GLY A 25 -2.98 16.76 -6.55
C GLY A 25 -1.84 17.10 -7.51
N ASP A 26 -1.15 16.06 -7.98
CA ASP A 26 -0.47 16.13 -9.26
C ASP A 26 -1.22 15.17 -10.16
N GLU A 27 -1.88 15.73 -11.17
CA GLU A 27 -2.46 15.01 -12.30
C GLU A 27 -1.34 14.33 -13.09
N MET A 28 -0.74 13.30 -12.52
CA MET A 28 0.01 12.33 -13.31
C MET A 28 -1.03 11.49 -14.03
N GLN A 29 -1.55 11.98 -15.16
CA GLN A 29 -2.14 11.10 -16.16
C GLN A 29 -1.06 10.08 -16.52
N PRO A 30 -1.16 8.82 -16.05
CA PRO A 30 -0.19 7.82 -16.46
C PRO A 30 -0.50 7.56 -17.92
N ASN A 31 0.45 7.86 -18.80
CA ASN A 31 0.35 7.49 -20.21
C ASN A 31 0.03 5.99 -20.29
N TYR A 32 -1.23 5.68 -20.54
CA TYR A 32 -1.80 4.35 -20.37
C TYR A 32 -1.20 3.47 -21.47
N ILE A 33 -0.26 2.60 -21.11
CA ILE A 33 0.06 1.47 -21.97
C ILE A 33 -1.20 0.61 -21.96
N HIS A 34 -2.03 0.81 -22.97
CA HIS A 34 -3.26 0.06 -23.22
C HIS A 34 -2.86 -1.38 -23.54
N MET A 35 -2.50 -2.16 -22.50
CA MET A 35 -2.21 -3.58 -22.61
C MET A 35 -3.53 -4.31 -22.84
N ASN A 36 -4.02 -4.25 -24.08
CA ASN A 36 -5.34 -4.71 -24.51
C ASN A 36 -5.46 -6.24 -24.63
N ASN A 37 -4.58 -7.00 -23.98
CA ASN A 37 -4.54 -8.44 -24.11
C ASN A 37 -4.70 -9.11 -22.73
N GLU A 38 -5.88 -9.66 -22.48
CA GLU A 38 -6.21 -10.41 -21.26
C GLU A 38 -5.19 -11.52 -20.97
N GLN A 39 -4.59 -12.10 -22.02
CA GLN A 39 -3.55 -13.11 -21.90
C GLN A 39 -2.25 -12.53 -21.30
N VAL A 40 -1.89 -11.30 -21.70
CA VAL A 40 -0.75 -10.56 -21.15
C VAL A 40 -0.99 -10.25 -19.67
N SER A 41 -2.16 -9.74 -19.31
CA SER A 41 -2.51 -9.48 -17.90
C SER A 41 -2.50 -10.77 -17.05
N LYS A 42 -3.02 -11.90 -17.57
CA LYS A 42 -2.93 -13.20 -16.88
C LYS A 42 -1.48 -13.68 -16.72
N ASN A 43 -0.62 -13.42 -17.70
CA ASN A 43 0.79 -13.78 -17.62
C ASN A 43 1.52 -12.94 -16.57
N PHE A 44 1.25 -11.64 -16.47
CA PHE A 44 1.77 -10.79 -15.40
C PHE A 44 1.31 -11.27 -14.02
N LEU A 45 0.02 -11.59 -13.85
CA LEU A 45 -0.49 -12.11 -12.59
C LEU A 45 0.11 -13.45 -12.18
N LYS A 46 0.58 -14.27 -13.12
CA LYS A 46 1.29 -15.54 -12.83
C LYS A 46 2.77 -15.35 -12.52
N ASN A 47 3.31 -14.14 -12.66
CA ASN A 47 4.71 -13.87 -12.37
C ASN A 47 4.98 -13.96 -10.85
N LYS A 48 5.61 -15.07 -10.43
CA LYS A 48 5.94 -15.34 -9.01
C LYS A 48 6.86 -14.29 -8.41
N LYS A 49 7.76 -13.67 -9.20
CA LYS A 49 8.65 -12.62 -8.72
C LYS A 49 7.85 -11.39 -8.33
N MET A 50 6.94 -10.94 -9.19
CA MET A 50 6.07 -9.79 -8.91
C MET A 50 5.10 -10.05 -7.76
N GLN A 51 4.54 -11.25 -7.67
CA GLN A 51 3.70 -11.63 -6.51
C GLN A 51 4.48 -11.55 -5.19
N ARG A 52 5.71 -12.08 -5.15
CA ARG A 52 6.56 -12.02 -3.96
C ARG A 52 6.91 -10.58 -3.61
N LEU A 53 7.29 -9.80 -4.60
CA LEU A 53 7.67 -8.40 -4.42
C LEU A 53 6.50 -7.56 -3.90
N HIS A 54 5.31 -7.74 -4.47
CA HIS A 54 4.09 -7.09 -3.99
C HIS A 54 3.75 -7.49 -2.55
N ARG A 55 3.85 -8.79 -2.21
CA ARG A 55 3.66 -9.27 -0.83
C ARG A 55 4.68 -8.68 0.13
N GLN A 56 5.94 -8.58 -0.28
CA GLN A 56 7.00 -8.01 0.53
C GLN A 56 6.76 -6.52 0.79
N MET A 57 6.42 -5.77 -0.26
CA MET A 57 6.01 -4.37 -0.14
C MET A 57 4.84 -4.21 0.86
N THR A 58 3.83 -5.06 0.81
CA THR A 58 2.67 -4.97 1.71
C THR A 58 3.00 -5.39 3.14
N ARG A 59 3.73 -6.50 3.31
CA ARG A 59 4.06 -7.05 4.63
C ARG A 59 5.08 -6.20 5.37
N GLU A 60 6.05 -5.66 4.66
CA GLU A 60 7.18 -4.94 5.22
C GLU A 60 7.07 -3.43 4.92
N ALA A 61 5.84 -2.92 4.78
CA ALA A 61 5.57 -1.60 4.19
C ALA A 61 6.31 -0.39 4.81
N MET A 62 6.70 -0.50 6.08
CA MET A 62 7.43 0.53 6.85
C MET A 62 8.92 0.22 7.05
N SER A 63 9.41 -0.94 6.57
CA SER A 63 10.83 -1.27 6.62
C SER A 63 11.56 -0.79 5.37
N GLU A 64 12.89 -0.74 5.47
CA GLU A 64 13.76 -0.50 4.32
C GLU A 64 13.53 -1.51 3.19
N SER A 65 13.39 -2.80 3.53
CA SER A 65 13.12 -3.86 2.55
C SER A 65 11.77 -3.72 1.84
N GLY A 66 10.73 -3.22 2.52
CA GLY A 66 9.46 -2.91 1.88
C GLY A 66 9.51 -1.65 1.02
N MET A 67 10.31 -0.65 1.40
CA MET A 67 10.58 0.51 0.54
C MET A 67 11.34 0.11 -0.72
N GLU A 68 12.34 -0.76 -0.62
CA GLU A 68 13.06 -1.29 -1.78
C GLU A 68 12.13 -2.10 -2.68
N ALA A 69 11.26 -2.93 -2.08
CA ALA A 69 10.23 -3.65 -2.82
C ALA A 69 9.29 -2.69 -3.56
N ARG A 70 8.86 -1.60 -2.92
CA ARG A 70 8.05 -0.54 -3.54
C ARG A 70 8.77 0.11 -4.73
N LEU A 71 10.04 0.46 -4.58
CA LEU A 71 10.85 1.03 -5.68
C LEU A 71 10.91 0.07 -6.88
N LYS A 72 11.10 -1.22 -6.63
CA LYS A 72 11.07 -2.24 -7.70
C LYS A 72 9.67 -2.36 -8.34
N MET A 73 8.59 -2.21 -7.57
CA MET A 73 7.21 -2.19 -8.08
C MET A 73 6.85 -0.91 -8.87
N MET A 74 7.62 0.17 -8.74
CA MET A 74 7.42 1.40 -9.53
C MET A 74 7.95 1.30 -10.97
N THR A 75 8.69 0.24 -11.29
CA THR A 75 9.13 -0.08 -12.67
C THR A 75 7.94 -0.39 -13.58
N GLU A 76 8.17 -0.37 -14.90
CA GLU A 76 7.13 -0.67 -15.89
C GLU A 76 6.46 -2.03 -15.65
N GLU A 77 7.24 -3.08 -15.34
CA GLU A 77 6.70 -4.40 -15.03
C GLU A 77 5.85 -4.41 -13.76
N GLY A 78 6.27 -3.68 -12.72
CA GLY A 78 5.53 -3.58 -11.47
C GLY A 78 4.23 -2.79 -11.63
N ARG A 79 4.26 -1.71 -12.43
CA ARG A 79 3.06 -0.94 -12.81
C ARG A 79 2.08 -1.79 -13.61
N ALA A 80 2.56 -2.52 -14.62
CA ALA A 80 1.74 -3.42 -15.41
C ALA A 80 1.10 -4.54 -14.56
N TYR A 81 1.84 -5.04 -13.56
CA TYR A 81 1.32 -6.00 -12.59
C TYR A 81 0.20 -5.41 -11.71
N HIS A 82 0.37 -4.18 -11.21
CA HIS A 82 -0.67 -3.48 -10.44
C HIS A 82 -1.93 -3.23 -11.28
N GLU A 83 -1.78 -2.79 -12.52
CA GLU A 83 -2.89 -2.61 -13.44
C GLU A 83 -3.63 -3.93 -13.72
N ALA A 84 -2.89 -5.03 -13.87
CA ALA A 84 -3.49 -6.36 -14.03
C ALA A 84 -4.27 -6.81 -12.78
N LEU A 85 -3.81 -6.46 -11.57
CA LEU A 85 -4.54 -6.71 -10.33
C LEU A 85 -5.85 -5.93 -10.26
N GLU A 86 -5.80 -4.61 -10.50
CA GLU A 86 -7.00 -3.75 -10.46
C GLU A 86 -8.07 -4.21 -11.46
N ARG A 87 -7.66 -4.58 -12.68
CA ARG A 87 -8.60 -5.12 -13.69
C ARG A 87 -9.24 -6.42 -13.22
N ARG A 88 -8.49 -7.31 -12.57
CA ARG A 88 -9.03 -8.56 -12.02
C ARG A 88 -10.03 -8.28 -10.90
N GLU A 89 -9.73 -7.36 -10.00
CA GLU A 89 -10.63 -6.96 -8.92
C GLU A 89 -11.95 -6.39 -9.47
N LYS A 90 -11.87 -5.47 -10.44
CA LYS A 90 -13.05 -4.92 -11.14
C LYS A 90 -13.88 -6.01 -11.82
N LYS A 91 -13.25 -7.00 -12.47
CA LYS A 91 -13.94 -8.14 -13.09
C LYS A 91 -14.57 -9.11 -12.07
N THR A 92 -14.08 -9.15 -10.84
CA THR A 92 -14.59 -10.06 -9.79
C THR A 92 -15.69 -9.41 -8.97
N ALA A 93 -15.74 -8.07 -8.92
CA ALA A 93 -16.72 -7.30 -8.18
C ALA A 93 -18.01 -6.97 -8.96
N GLY A 94 -18.06 -7.28 -10.27
CA GLY A 94 -19.24 -7.14 -11.12
C GLY A 94 -19.78 -8.51 -11.53
#